data_AF-A0A7V9NAT1-F1
#
_entry.id   AF-A0A7V9NAT1-F1
#
_cell.length_a   1.000
_cell.length_b   1.000
_cell.length_c   1.000
_cell.angle_alpha   90.00
_cell.angle_beta   90.00
_cell.angle_gamma   90.00
#
_symmetry.space_group_name_H-M   'P 1'
#
loop_
_entity.id
_entity.type
_entity.pdbx_description
1 polymer ?
#
loop_
_entity_poly.entity_id
_entity_poly.type
_entity_poly.pdbx_seq_one_letter_code
_entity_poly.pdbx_strand_id
1 'polypeptide(L)'
;MIQADGTFGPASLVPGVNTSFQDARPNVRKDSLEMVFDSNRPGTLGGPDIYSAARSSVSDGWSAPTHLSTISSASCDTRASLSWDGQMLLFGSNRGGSEPDPVTGAPSNDIYFSTRTRR
;
A
#
# COMPACT_ATOMS: atom_id res chain seq x y z
N MET A 1 -8.91 -13.47 -13.70
CA MET A 1 -7.92 -13.97 -14.69
C MET A 1 -7.98 -13.08 -15.91
N ILE A 2 -6.85 -12.76 -16.53
CA ILE A 2 -6.84 -12.08 -17.84
C ILE A 2 -7.50 -13.04 -18.84
N GLN A 3 -8.38 -12.52 -19.70
CA GLN A 3 -9.01 -13.33 -20.72
C GLN A 3 -7.96 -13.84 -21.71
N ALA A 4 -8.23 -14.94 -22.42
CA ALA A 4 -7.24 -15.57 -23.31
C ALA A 4 -6.78 -14.64 -24.46
N ASP A 5 -7.57 -13.60 -24.76
CA ASP A 5 -7.30 -12.56 -25.75
C ASP A 5 -6.56 -11.34 -25.18
N GLY A 6 -6.15 -11.38 -23.90
CA GLY A 6 -5.48 -10.27 -23.23
C GLY A 6 -6.43 -9.18 -22.72
N THR A 7 -7.75 -9.35 -22.87
CA THR A 7 -8.72 -8.37 -22.35
C THR A 7 -8.96 -8.56 -20.85
N PHE A 8 -9.41 -7.49 -20.20
CA PHE A 8 -9.88 -7.54 -18.82
C PHE A 8 -11.32 -8.06 -18.77
N GLY A 9 -11.60 -8.93 -17.80
CA GLY A 9 -12.97 -9.31 -17.46
C GLY A 9 -13.72 -8.19 -16.73
N PRO A 10 -15.01 -8.40 -16.38
CA PRO A 10 -15.74 -7.47 -15.52
C PRO A 10 -15.03 -7.29 -14.18
N ALA A 11 -15.12 -6.07 -13.62
CA ALA A 11 -14.54 -5.75 -12.33
C ALA A 11 -15.33 -6.43 -11.19
N SER A 12 -14.61 -6.94 -10.20
CA SER A 12 -15.17 -7.48 -8.95
C SER A 12 -14.38 -6.98 -7.75
N LEU A 13 -15.02 -6.90 -6.59
CA LEU A 13 -14.32 -6.59 -5.35
C LEU A 13 -13.34 -7.71 -5.01
N VAL A 14 -12.19 -7.34 -4.45
CA VAL A 14 -11.23 -8.28 -3.87
C VAL A 14 -11.77 -8.75 -2.51
N PRO A 15 -12.15 -10.04 -2.34
CA PRO A 15 -12.70 -10.54 -1.08
C PRO A 15 -11.67 -10.47 0.06
N GLY A 16 -12.14 -10.17 1.27
CA GLY A 16 -11.30 -10.14 2.48
C GLY A 16 -10.37 -8.93 2.63
N VAL A 17 -10.18 -8.14 1.56
CA VAL A 17 -9.34 -6.93 1.61
C VAL A 17 -10.17 -5.68 1.88
N ASN A 18 -11.25 -5.45 1.11
CA ASN A 18 -11.99 -4.19 1.13
C ASN A 18 -12.77 -3.95 2.43
N THR A 19 -13.02 -2.67 2.71
CA THR A 19 -13.84 -2.16 3.82
C THR A 19 -14.84 -1.12 3.32
N SER A 20 -15.65 -0.54 4.22
CA SER A 20 -16.49 0.63 3.91
C SER A 20 -15.70 1.95 3.82
N PHE A 21 -14.39 1.90 4.04
CA PHE A 21 -13.47 3.04 3.96
C PHE A 21 -12.75 3.04 2.60
N GLN A 22 -11.95 4.07 2.31
CA GLN A 22 -11.20 4.15 1.07
C GLN A 22 -9.99 3.22 1.14
N ASP A 23 -10.04 2.14 0.39
CA ASP A 23 -8.94 1.21 0.16
C ASP A 23 -8.41 1.43 -1.26
N ALA A 24 -7.19 1.94 -1.40
CA ALA A 24 -6.74 2.49 -2.67
C ALA A 24 -5.29 2.17 -3.01
N ARG A 25 -4.99 2.36 -4.31
CA ARG A 25 -3.64 2.34 -4.89
C ARG A 25 -2.86 1.05 -4.58
N PRO A 26 -3.45 -0.14 -4.87
CA PRO A 26 -2.80 -1.40 -4.57
C PRO A 26 -1.55 -1.60 -5.42
N ASN A 27 -0.54 -2.24 -4.82
CA ASN A 27 0.62 -2.79 -5.47
C ASN A 27 0.80 -4.24 -5.01
N VAL A 28 1.15 -5.13 -5.94
CA VAL A 28 1.30 -6.56 -5.68
C VAL A 28 2.73 -6.97 -6.00
N ARG A 29 3.35 -7.72 -5.08
CA ARG A 29 4.69 -8.27 -5.25
C ARG A 29 4.75 -9.19 -6.46
N LYS A 30 5.93 -9.33 -7.07
CA LYS A 30 6.19 -10.22 -8.22
C LYS A 30 5.50 -11.58 -8.15
N ASP A 31 5.72 -12.30 -7.05
CA ASP A 31 5.23 -13.67 -6.85
C ASP A 31 3.71 -13.70 -6.56
N SER A 32 3.09 -12.53 -6.50
CA SER A 32 1.68 -12.33 -6.24
C SER A 32 1.24 -12.82 -4.86
N LEU A 33 2.15 -12.95 -3.90
CA LEU A 33 1.85 -13.47 -2.54
C LEU A 33 1.71 -12.37 -1.49
N GLU A 34 2.01 -11.12 -1.84
CA GLU A 34 1.88 -9.96 -0.97
C GLU A 34 1.32 -8.78 -1.75
N MET A 35 0.38 -8.08 -1.11
CA MET A 35 -0.20 -6.82 -1.57
C MET A 35 0.09 -5.76 -0.53
N VAL A 36 0.42 -4.55 -0.98
CA VAL A 36 0.42 -3.33 -0.18
C VAL A 36 -0.56 -2.33 -0.79
N PHE A 37 -1.21 -1.53 0.05
CA PHE A 37 -2.18 -0.52 -0.38
C PHE A 37 -2.33 0.54 0.72
N ASP A 38 -2.93 1.67 0.39
CA ASP A 38 -3.24 2.69 1.40
C ASP A 38 -4.71 2.67 1.78
N SER A 39 -5.00 2.96 3.05
CA SER A 39 -6.36 2.94 3.56
C SER A 39 -6.61 3.90 4.72
N ASN A 40 -7.81 4.46 4.79
CA ASN A 40 -8.26 5.33 5.89
C ASN A 40 -9.25 4.63 6.85
N ARG A 41 -9.02 3.34 7.14
CA ARG A 41 -9.81 2.57 8.12
C ARG A 41 -9.62 3.13 9.54
N PRO A 42 -10.51 2.83 10.49
CA PRO A 42 -10.30 3.19 11.89
C PRO A 42 -8.97 2.60 12.40
N GLY A 43 -8.19 3.44 13.09
CA GLY A 43 -6.89 3.06 13.63
C GLY A 43 -5.68 3.58 12.83
N THR A 44 -5.88 4.35 11.75
CA THR A 44 -4.77 5.10 11.15
C THR A 44 -4.24 6.19 12.09
N LEU A 45 -3.00 6.61 11.85
CA LEU A 45 -2.27 7.53 12.70
C LEU A 45 -2.54 9.02 12.38
N GLY A 46 -3.17 9.31 11.24
CA GLY A 46 -3.64 10.66 10.89
C GLY A 46 -4.37 10.69 9.55
N GLY A 47 -3.68 10.32 8.47
CA GLY A 47 -4.24 10.21 7.12
C GLY A 47 -4.57 8.76 6.74
N PRO A 48 -4.68 8.46 5.44
CA PRO A 48 -4.55 7.09 4.96
C PRO A 48 -3.16 6.54 5.34
N ASP A 49 -3.12 5.30 5.80
CA ASP A 49 -1.89 4.60 6.18
C ASP A 49 -1.65 3.40 5.27
N ILE A 50 -0.43 2.86 5.30
CA ILE A 50 -0.07 1.68 4.51
C ILE A 50 -0.48 0.39 5.23
N TYR A 51 -1.20 -0.46 4.51
CA TYR A 51 -1.59 -1.80 4.92
C TYR A 51 -0.98 -2.85 4.00
N SER A 52 -0.79 -4.06 4.52
CA SER A 52 -0.42 -5.23 3.73
C SER A 52 -1.40 -6.38 3.89
N ALA A 53 -1.54 -7.19 2.85
CA ALA A 53 -2.24 -8.47 2.90
C ALA A 53 -1.39 -9.53 2.19
N ALA A 54 -1.46 -10.77 2.67
CA ALA A 54 -0.67 -11.88 2.15
C ALA A 54 -1.56 -13.06 1.77
N ARG A 55 -1.04 -13.98 0.96
CA ARG A 55 -1.68 -15.26 0.68
C ARG A 55 -0.64 -16.34 0.44
N SER A 56 -1.00 -17.59 0.74
CA SER A 56 -0.09 -18.73 0.66
C SER A 56 0.20 -19.16 -0.79
N SER A 57 -0.76 -18.98 -1.69
CA SER A 57 -0.63 -19.26 -3.11
C SER A 57 -1.47 -18.30 -3.96
N VAL A 58 -1.25 -18.30 -5.28
CA VAL A 58 -1.99 -17.42 -6.21
C VAL A 58 -3.47 -17.77 -6.36
N SER A 59 -3.88 -18.97 -5.96
CA SER A 59 -5.28 -19.42 -5.93
C SER A 59 -5.98 -19.12 -4.60
N ASP A 60 -5.23 -18.79 -3.55
CA ASP A 60 -5.82 -18.51 -2.24
C ASP A 60 -6.36 -17.08 -2.17
N GLY A 61 -7.34 -16.89 -1.28
CA GLY A 61 -7.79 -15.57 -0.87
C GLY A 61 -6.71 -14.80 -0.12
N TRP A 62 -6.80 -13.48 -0.13
CA TRP A 62 -5.94 -12.63 0.69
C TRP A 62 -6.29 -12.77 2.17
N SER A 63 -5.27 -12.65 3.02
CA SER A 63 -5.42 -12.54 4.47
C SER A 63 -6.13 -11.24 4.84
N ALA A 64 -6.64 -11.18 6.08
CA ALA A 64 -7.04 -9.91 6.67
C ALA A 64 -5.86 -8.91 6.60
N PRO A 65 -6.09 -7.66 6.16
CA PRO A 65 -5.01 -6.70 6.04
C PRO A 65 -4.44 -6.28 7.40
N THR A 66 -3.12 -6.12 7.44
CA THR A 66 -2.35 -5.68 8.61
C THR A 66 -1.83 -4.27 8.39
N HIS A 67 -2.00 -3.39 9.38
CA HIS A 67 -1.45 -2.04 9.36
C HIS A 67 0.07 -2.07 9.52
N LEU A 68 0.80 -1.43 8.61
CA LEU A 68 2.25 -1.30 8.68
C LEU A 68 2.61 -0.06 9.52
N SER A 69 2.34 -0.10 10.82
CA SER A 69 2.47 1.04 11.72
C SER A 69 3.89 1.59 11.87
N THR A 70 4.92 0.76 11.68
CA THR A 70 6.33 1.20 11.72
C THR A 70 6.76 1.97 10.46
N ILE A 71 6.00 1.83 9.37
CA ILE A 71 6.22 2.53 8.10
C ILE A 71 5.34 3.79 8.07
N SER A 72 4.11 3.66 8.56
CA SER A 72 3.12 4.74 8.61
C SER A 72 3.51 5.83 9.62
N SER A 73 2.81 6.96 9.57
CA SER A 73 3.10 8.16 10.34
C SER A 73 1.82 8.91 10.65
N ALA A 74 1.88 9.97 11.48
CA ALA A 74 0.72 10.82 11.75
C ALA A 74 0.26 11.68 10.54
N SER A 75 0.86 11.48 9.37
CA SER A 75 0.59 12.18 8.11
C SER A 75 -0.17 11.26 7.13
N CYS A 76 -0.35 11.69 5.88
CA CYS A 76 -0.89 10.82 4.83
C CYS A 76 0.25 9.97 4.25
N ASP A 77 0.12 8.65 4.29
CA ASP A 77 1.03 7.70 3.68
C ASP A 77 0.31 6.93 2.56
N THR A 78 0.76 7.08 1.31
CA THR A 78 0.01 6.60 0.15
C THR A 78 0.89 6.02 -0.95
N ARG A 79 0.26 5.36 -1.96
CA ARG A 79 0.95 4.93 -3.20
C ARG A 79 2.15 4.01 -2.95
N ALA A 80 2.02 3.11 -1.99
CA ALA A 80 3.07 2.13 -1.68
C ALA A 80 3.38 1.23 -2.88
N SER A 81 4.67 0.94 -3.08
CA SER A 81 5.17 0.08 -4.14
C SER A 81 6.34 -0.79 -3.64
N LEU A 82 6.27 -2.09 -3.89
CA LEU A 82 7.31 -3.04 -3.53
C LEU A 82 8.39 -3.11 -4.61
N SER A 83 9.66 -3.22 -4.18
CA SER A 83 10.75 -3.62 -5.08
C SER A 83 10.54 -5.03 -5.59
N TRP A 84 11.31 -5.38 -6.62
CA TRP A 84 11.16 -6.66 -7.31
C TRP A 84 11.32 -7.90 -6.41
N ASP A 85 12.24 -7.81 -5.45
CA ASP A 85 12.51 -8.82 -4.43
C ASP A 85 11.69 -8.62 -3.14
N GLY A 86 10.83 -7.61 -3.12
CA GLY A 86 10.02 -7.23 -1.97
C GLY A 86 10.83 -6.81 -0.74
N GLN A 87 12.10 -6.47 -0.87
CA GLN A 87 12.93 -6.05 0.27
C GLN A 87 12.90 -4.55 0.52
N MET A 88 12.38 -3.77 -0.43
CA MET A 88 12.20 -2.34 -0.31
C MET A 88 10.74 -1.98 -0.59
N LEU A 89 10.23 -1.03 0.18
CA LEU A 89 8.92 -0.40 -0.02
C LEU A 89 9.15 1.08 -0.27
N LEU A 90 8.71 1.60 -1.41
CA LEU A 90 8.65 3.02 -1.72
C LEU A 90 7.23 3.52 -1.48
N PHE A 91 7.03 4.70 -0.92
CA PHE A 91 5.71 5.27 -0.67
C PHE A 91 5.76 6.79 -0.60
N GLY A 92 4.62 7.44 -0.86
CA GLY A 92 4.46 8.89 -0.74
C GLY A 92 4.08 9.28 0.69
N SER A 93 4.70 10.33 1.24
CA SER A 93 4.36 10.86 2.55
C SER A 93 4.58 12.37 2.66
N ASN A 94 3.72 13.04 3.43
CA ASN A 94 3.93 14.42 3.90
C ASN A 94 4.25 14.48 5.39
N ARG A 95 5.07 13.54 5.88
CA ARG A 95 5.54 13.49 7.27
C ARG A 95 6.51 14.61 7.59
N GLY A 96 6.71 14.85 8.89
CA GLY A 96 7.75 15.77 9.35
C GLY A 96 9.12 15.35 8.81
N GLY A 97 9.84 16.32 8.25
CA GLY A 97 11.12 16.09 7.56
C GLY A 97 11.02 15.91 6.05
N SER A 98 9.81 15.96 5.45
CA SER A 98 9.67 16.21 4.02
C SER A 98 10.18 17.60 3.67
N GLU A 99 10.52 17.81 2.41
CA GLU A 99 10.84 19.12 1.86
C GLU A 99 9.67 20.11 2.09
N PRO A 100 9.94 21.40 2.28
CA PRO A 100 8.89 22.39 2.44
C PRO A 100 8.29 22.77 1.08
N ASP A 101 6.96 22.82 1.00
CA ASP A 101 6.26 23.45 -0.11
C ASP A 101 6.67 24.94 -0.20
N PRO A 102 7.09 25.45 -1.37
CA PRO A 102 7.70 26.78 -1.49
C PRO A 102 6.71 27.93 -1.28
N VAL A 103 5.40 27.67 -1.24
CA VAL A 103 4.35 28.69 -1.04
C VAL A 103 3.87 28.70 0.39
N THR A 104 3.64 27.52 0.97
CA THR A 104 3.01 27.36 2.29
C THR A 104 4.01 27.08 3.41
N GLY A 105 5.22 26.62 3.07
CA GLY A 105 6.21 26.12 4.04
C GLY A 105 5.81 24.82 4.74
N ALA A 106 4.65 24.24 4.39
CA ALA A 106 4.19 22.97 4.94
C ALA A 106 4.97 21.79 4.33
N PRO A 107 5.10 20.65 5.01
CA PRO A 107 5.70 19.45 4.44
C PRO A 107 5.04 19.06 3.10
N SER A 108 5.83 18.95 2.03
CA SER A 108 5.38 18.43 0.73
C SER A 108 5.20 16.92 0.79
N ASN A 109 4.48 16.37 -0.20
CA ASN A 109 4.38 14.94 -0.35
C ASN A 109 5.58 14.39 -1.14
N ASP A 110 6.51 13.76 -0.44
CA ASP A 110 7.76 13.25 -0.98
C ASP A 110 7.79 11.72 -1.00
N ILE A 111 8.80 11.15 -1.65
CA ILE A 111 8.99 9.71 -1.74
C ILE A 111 9.91 9.25 -0.61
N TYR A 112 9.39 8.38 0.24
CA TYR A 112 10.13 7.68 1.28
C TYR A 112 10.35 6.23 0.88
N PHE A 113 11.38 5.62 1.46
CA PHE A 113 11.59 4.18 1.37
C PHE A 113 11.81 3.56 2.74
N SER A 114 11.45 2.29 2.86
CA SER A 114 11.81 1.43 3.98
C SER A 114 12.32 0.10 3.45
N THR A 115 13.20 -0.56 4.19
CA THR A 115 13.75 -1.87 3.83
C THR A 115 13.42 -2.91 4.89
N ARG A 116 13.39 -4.17 4.47
CA ARG A 116 13.30 -5.32 5.35
C ARG A 116 14.30 -6.39 4.97
N THR A 117 14.83 -7.09 5.96
CA THR A 117 15.67 -8.26 5.72
C THR A 117 14.84 -9.40 5.15
N ARG A 118 15.45 -10.20 4.27
CA ARG A 118 14.87 -11.48 3.81
C ARG A 118 14.57 -12.34 5.05
N ARG A 119 13.37 -12.94 5.07
CA ARG A 119 13.14 -14.12 5.91
C ARG A 119 13.78 -15.33 5.26
#